data_AF-A0A5E4KYP3-F1
#
_entry.id   AF-A0A5E4KYP3-F1
#
_cell.length_a   1.000
_cell.length_b   1.000
_cell.length_c   1.000
_cell.angle_alpha   90.00
_cell.angle_beta   90.00
_cell.angle_gamma   90.00
#
_symmetry.space_group_name_H-M   'P 1'
#
loop_
_entity.id
_entity.type
_entity.pdbx_description
1 polymer ?
#
loop_
_entity_poly.entity_id
_entity_poly.type
_entity_poly.pdbx_seq_one_letter_code
_entity_poly.pdbx_strand_id
1 'polypeptide(L)'
;MAPKMNSERLKQDLMKECHAGILKALYEAIKRGVDIKIILNKDVDFSLLEEYPIVKQLLEHMGDKFNCRFAAIPATPFDIIDSENVLLQMLNLINPEELFAVVNIRDTKLAEELRKKFFTIWEKAEPYSGNCC
;
A
#
# COMPACT_ATOMS: atom_id res chain seq x y z
N MET A 1 22.87 -20.39 11.96
CA MET A 1 21.48 -20.77 11.57
C MET A 1 20.57 -19.69 12.12
N ALA A 2 20.00 -18.84 11.27
CA ALA A 2 19.03 -17.83 11.70
C ALA A 2 17.76 -18.54 12.18
N PRO A 3 17.12 -18.10 13.27
CA PRO A 3 15.89 -18.72 13.75
C PRO A 3 14.78 -18.48 12.72
N LYS A 4 14.08 -19.55 12.31
CA LYS A 4 12.84 -19.42 11.53
C LYS A 4 11.87 -18.61 12.37
N MET A 5 11.63 -17.36 11.95
CA MET A 5 10.67 -16.46 12.57
C MET A 5 9.28 -17.10 12.45
N ASN A 6 8.59 -17.33 13.58
CA ASN A 6 7.30 -18.02 13.63
C ASN A 6 6.22 -17.15 12.96
N SER A 7 5.37 -17.74 12.12
CA SER A 7 4.33 -17.05 11.34
C SER A 7 3.36 -16.24 12.23
N GLU A 8 3.16 -16.66 13.48
CA GLU A 8 2.37 -15.92 14.48
C GLU A 8 3.00 -14.59 14.92
N ARG A 9 4.34 -14.52 14.99
CA ARG A 9 5.04 -13.24 15.28
C ARG A 9 4.98 -12.29 14.10
N LEU A 10 5.12 -12.82 12.87
CA LEU A 10 4.87 -12.05 11.64
C LEU A 10 3.45 -11.47 11.62
N LYS A 11 2.43 -12.28 11.98
CA LYS A 11 1.05 -11.80 12.15
C LYS A 11 0.94 -10.71 13.21
N GLN A 12 1.62 -10.84 14.35
CA GLN A 12 1.62 -9.82 15.41
C GLN A 12 2.32 -8.52 15.03
N ASP A 13 3.43 -8.58 14.29
CA ASP A 13 4.18 -7.39 13.86
C ASP A 13 3.49 -6.63 12.71
N LEU A 14 2.85 -7.35 11.77
CA LEU A 14 1.91 -6.76 10.80
C LEU A 14 0.73 -6.07 11.50
N MET A 15 0.33 -6.59 12.68
CA MET A 15 -0.77 -6.11 13.50
C MET A 15 -0.36 -5.02 14.52
N LYS A 16 0.73 -4.28 14.31
CA LYS A 16 0.86 -2.96 14.96
C LYS A 16 -0.43 -2.17 14.68
N GLU A 17 -1.10 -1.67 15.72
CA GLU A 17 -2.41 -1.00 15.69
C GLU A 17 -2.54 0.08 14.59
N CYS A 18 -1.42 0.62 14.13
CA CYS A 18 -1.31 1.59 13.05
C CYS A 18 -1.82 1.06 11.68
N HIS A 19 -1.60 -0.21 11.32
CA HIS A 19 -1.95 -0.73 10.00
C HIS A 19 -3.48 -0.94 9.84
N ALA A 20 -4.17 -1.36 10.90
CA ALA A 20 -5.62 -1.53 10.88
C ALA A 20 -6.35 -0.19 10.66
N GLY A 21 -5.81 0.91 11.20
CA GLY A 21 -6.35 2.25 11.00
C GLY A 21 -6.30 2.70 9.55
N ILE A 22 -5.18 2.44 8.86
CA ILE A 22 -5.00 2.79 7.45
C ILE A 22 -5.97 1.98 6.57
N LEU A 23 -6.05 0.66 6.76
CA LEU A 23 -6.96 -0.19 5.98
C LEU A 23 -8.42 0.23 6.15
N LYS A 24 -8.83 0.57 7.37
CA LYS A 24 -10.16 1.11 7.64
C LYS A 24 -10.39 2.45 6.94
N ALA A 25 -9.40 3.34 6.96
CA ALA A 25 -9.50 4.64 6.28
C ALA A 25 -9.65 4.49 4.75
N LEU A 26 -8.92 3.55 4.14
CA LEU A 26 -9.06 3.20 2.72
C LEU A 26 -10.47 2.67 2.41
N TYR A 27 -11.00 1.78 3.25
CA TYR A 27 -12.34 1.24 3.07
C TYR A 27 -13.41 2.34 3.15
N GLU A 28 -13.34 3.21 4.15
CA GLU A 28 -14.27 4.34 4.27
C GLU A 28 -14.12 5.35 3.13
N ALA A 29 -12.92 5.51 2.55
CA ALA A 29 -12.72 6.35 1.37
C ALA A 29 -13.42 5.76 0.13
N ILE A 30 -13.33 4.44 -0.08
CA ILE A 30 -14.06 3.75 -1.16
C ILE A 30 -15.56 3.95 -1.01
N LYS A 31 -16.11 3.85 0.22
CA LYS A 31 -17.55 4.09 0.47
C LYS A 31 -17.99 5.51 0.15
N ARG A 32 -17.08 6.48 0.19
CA ARG A 32 -17.32 7.87 -0.26
C ARG A 32 -17.17 8.06 -1.77
N GLY A 33 -16.86 7.01 -2.53
CA GLY A 33 -16.69 7.03 -3.98
C GLY A 33 -15.27 7.32 -4.47
N VAL A 34 -14.28 7.31 -3.57
CA VAL A 34 -12.87 7.55 -3.91
C VAL A 34 -12.30 6.36 -4.67
N ASP A 35 -11.65 6.64 -5.79
CA ASP A 35 -10.89 5.65 -6.56
C ASP A 35 -9.48 5.48 -5.99
N ILE A 36 -9.15 4.26 -5.55
CA ILE A 36 -7.89 3.91 -4.92
C ILE A 36 -7.09 2.97 -5.82
N LYS A 37 -5.82 3.30 -6.06
CA LYS A 37 -4.86 2.48 -6.80
C LYS A 37 -3.60 2.31 -5.98
N ILE A 38 -3.20 1.07 -5.72
CA ILE A 38 -2.06 0.72 -4.86
C ILE A 38 -1.09 -0.16 -5.64
N ILE A 39 0.19 0.17 -5.55
CA ILE A 39 1.28 -0.71 -5.98
C ILE A 39 1.96 -1.25 -4.74
N LEU A 40 1.98 -2.57 -4.59
CA LEU A 40 2.69 -3.27 -3.52
C LEU A 40 3.98 -3.88 -4.06
N ASN A 41 4.96 -4.08 -3.17
CA ASN A 41 6.19 -4.75 -3.56
C ASN A 41 5.87 -6.23 -3.81
N LYS A 42 6.55 -6.83 -4.79
CA LYS A 42 6.40 -8.26 -5.13
C LYS A 42 6.74 -9.19 -3.96
N ASP A 43 7.55 -8.72 -3.02
CA ASP A 43 7.96 -9.49 -1.84
C ASP A 43 6.90 -9.49 -0.73
N VAL A 44 5.79 -8.75 -0.89
CA VAL A 44 4.66 -8.76 0.06
C VAL A 44 3.88 -10.05 -0.11
N ASP A 45 3.82 -10.87 0.95
CA ASP A 45 2.92 -12.03 0.99
C ASP A 45 1.48 -11.57 1.23
N PHE A 46 0.78 -11.27 0.13
CA PHE A 46 -0.58 -10.78 0.16
C PHE A 46 -1.59 -11.84 0.64
N SER A 47 -1.26 -13.13 0.53
CA SER A 47 -2.09 -14.24 1.02
C SER A 47 -2.32 -14.14 2.54
N LEU A 48 -1.31 -13.67 3.29
CA LEU A 48 -1.45 -13.39 4.72
C LEU A 48 -2.36 -12.18 4.98
N LEU A 49 -2.39 -11.21 4.07
CA LEU A 49 -3.23 -10.02 4.19
C LEU A 49 -4.70 -10.35 3.91
N GLU A 50 -4.97 -11.28 2.98
CA GLU A 50 -6.34 -11.72 2.63
C GLU A 50 -7.10 -12.33 3.81
N GLU A 51 -6.40 -12.91 4.79
CA GLU A 51 -7.05 -13.47 5.99
C GLU A 51 -7.75 -12.40 6.83
N TYR A 52 -7.35 -11.13 6.72
CA TYR A 52 -7.92 -10.04 7.51
C TYR A 52 -9.29 -9.57 6.98
N PRO A 53 -10.32 -9.47 7.84
CA PRO A 53 -11.68 -9.08 7.42
C PRO A 53 -11.75 -7.77 6.64
N ILE A 54 -10.98 -6.75 7.05
CA ILE A 54 -10.97 -5.44 6.36
C ILE A 54 -10.35 -5.53 4.96
N VAL A 55 -9.37 -6.41 4.76
CA VAL A 55 -8.77 -6.64 3.44
C VAL A 55 -9.77 -7.33 2.53
N LYS A 56 -10.52 -8.33 3.03
CA LYS A 56 -11.61 -8.96 2.28
C LYS A 56 -12.65 -7.93 1.82
N GLN A 57 -13.05 -7.01 2.70
CA GLN A 57 -13.97 -5.92 2.37
C GLN A 57 -13.39 -4.97 1.30
N LEU A 58 -12.08 -4.67 1.33
CA LEU A 58 -11.43 -3.90 0.28
C LEU A 58 -11.43 -4.66 -1.06
N LEU A 59 -11.18 -5.97 -1.02
CA LEU A 59 -11.15 -6.83 -2.21
C LEU A 59 -12.53 -7.00 -2.87
N GLU A 60 -13.63 -6.83 -2.14
CA GLU A 60 -14.99 -6.77 -2.75
C GLU A 60 -15.13 -5.62 -3.76
N HIS A 61 -14.30 -4.58 -3.65
CA HIS A 61 -14.28 -3.43 -4.57
C HIS A 61 -13.20 -3.53 -5.66
N MET A 62 -12.54 -4.68 -5.76
CA MET A 62 -11.43 -4.92 -6.68
C MET A 62 -11.91 -4.86 -8.14
N GLY A 63 -11.22 -4.08 -8.96
CA GLY A 63 -11.56 -3.89 -10.39
C GLY A 63 -12.50 -2.72 -10.67
N ASP A 64 -13.03 -2.08 -9.61
CA ASP A 64 -13.78 -0.82 -9.68
C ASP A 64 -13.05 0.27 -8.88
N LYS A 65 -13.57 0.62 -7.69
CA LYS A 65 -13.03 1.66 -6.80
C LYS A 65 -11.73 1.27 -6.11
N PHE A 66 -11.39 0.00 -6.04
CA PHE A 66 -10.13 -0.46 -5.46
C PHE A 66 -9.32 -1.23 -6.50
N ASN A 67 -8.04 -0.89 -6.66
CA ASN A 67 -7.13 -1.65 -7.50
C ASN A 67 -5.76 -1.85 -6.86
N CYS A 68 -5.28 -3.09 -6.84
CA CYS A 68 -3.94 -3.44 -6.38
C CYS A 68 -3.12 -4.10 -7.50
N ARG A 69 -1.84 -3.73 -7.61
CA ARG A 69 -0.86 -4.35 -8.51
C ARG A 69 0.48 -4.55 -7.79
N PHE A 70 1.32 -5.43 -8.33
CA PHE A 70 2.66 -5.71 -7.80
C PHE A 70 3.76 -5.28 -8.77
N ALA A 71 4.75 -4.59 -8.24
CA ALA A 71 5.95 -4.22 -8.98
C ALA A 71 7.13 -4.07 -8.02
N ALA A 72 8.35 -4.04 -8.55
CA ALA A 72 9.48 -3.55 -7.78
C ALA A 72 9.26 -2.06 -7.50
N ILE A 73 9.05 -1.70 -6.23
CA ILE A 73 8.77 -0.32 -5.81
C ILE A 73 10.09 0.46 -5.74
N PRO A 74 10.10 1.75 -6.12
CA PRO A 74 11.24 2.64 -5.82
C PRO A 74 11.56 2.67 -4.32
N ALA A 75 12.82 3.00 -3.99
CA ALA A 75 13.32 3.02 -2.60
C ALA A 75 12.56 3.98 -1.66
N THR A 76 11.75 4.89 -2.19
CA THR A 76 10.97 5.85 -1.41
C THR A 76 9.49 5.71 -1.77
N PRO A 77 8.67 5.15 -0.87
CA PRO A 77 7.23 5.10 -1.07
C PRO A 77 6.60 6.50 -0.98
N PHE A 78 5.51 6.69 -1.71
CA PHE A 78 4.74 7.92 -1.69
C PHE A 78 3.26 7.66 -1.93
N ASP A 79 2.42 8.52 -1.37
CA ASP A 79 0.98 8.54 -1.60
C ASP A 79 0.58 9.84 -2.29
N ILE A 80 -0.43 9.78 -3.16
CA ILE A 80 -1.01 10.97 -3.81
C ILE A 80 -2.50 10.99 -3.48
N ILE A 81 -2.97 12.09 -2.90
CA ILE A 81 -4.36 12.29 -2.47
C ILE A 81 -4.93 13.49 -3.23
N ASP A 82 -6.08 13.30 -3.87
CA ASP A 82 -6.84 14.31 -4.62
C ASP A 82 -6.04 15.05 -5.71
N SER A 83 -4.98 14.42 -6.23
CA SER A 83 -4.04 15.01 -7.21
C SER A 83 -3.38 16.32 -6.75
N GLU A 84 -3.38 16.59 -5.45
CA GLU A 84 -2.87 17.85 -4.86
C GLU A 84 -1.91 17.59 -3.70
N ASN A 85 -2.22 16.61 -2.86
CA ASN A 85 -1.43 16.30 -1.67
C ASN A 85 -0.54 15.09 -1.94
N VAL A 86 0.71 15.19 -1.51
CA VAL A 86 1.71 14.15 -1.60
C VAL A 86 2.21 13.81 -0.20
N LEU A 87 2.12 12.54 0.15
CA LEU A 87 2.76 12.02 1.35
C LEU A 87 4.06 11.32 0.95
N LEU A 88 5.21 11.86 1.35
CA LEU A 88 6.50 11.21 1.16
C LEU A 88 6.89 10.46 2.43
N GLN A 89 7.22 9.19 2.28
CA GLN A 89 7.61 8.32 3.38
C GLN A 89 9.11 8.02 3.27
N MET A 90 9.89 8.48 4.25
CA MET A 90 11.32 8.23 4.30
C MET A 90 11.58 7.03 5.20
N LEU A 91 12.21 5.99 4.65
CA LEU A 91 12.61 4.81 5.41
C LEU A 91 13.86 5.10 6.25
N ASN A 92 13.95 4.48 7.42
CA ASN A 92 15.14 4.55 8.26
C ASN A 92 16.29 3.72 7.65
N LEU A 93 17.43 4.36 7.40
CA LEU A 93 18.60 3.72 6.78
C LEU A 93 19.24 2.65 7.67
N ILE A 94 19.07 2.75 8.98
CA ILE A 94 19.60 1.79 9.96
C ILE A 94 18.60 0.64 10.16
N ASN A 95 17.30 0.94 10.17
CA ASN A 95 16.23 -0.05 10.25
C ASN A 95 15.17 0.19 9.17
N PRO A 96 15.28 -0.45 7.98
CA PRO A 96 14.38 -0.21 6.86
C PRO A 96 12.90 -0.58 7.10
N GLU A 97 12.61 -1.33 8.18
CA GLU A 97 11.24 -1.67 8.58
C GLU A 97 10.54 -0.50 9.31
N GLU A 98 11.26 0.57 9.64
CA GLU A 98 10.74 1.74 10.33
C GLU A 98 10.72 2.98 9.42
N LEU A 99 9.67 3.79 9.58
CA LEU A 99 9.62 5.13 8.99
C LEU A 99 10.54 6.06 9.79
N PHE A 100 11.46 6.71 9.10
CA PHE A 100 12.27 7.79 9.64
C PHE A 100 11.48 9.10 9.73
N ALA A 101 10.77 9.44 8.65
CA ALA A 101 9.97 10.65 8.58
C ALA A 101 8.82 10.48 7.59
N VAL A 102 7.73 11.22 7.83
CA VAL A 102 6.61 11.35 6.91
C VAL A 102 6.41 12.84 6.64
N VAL A 103 6.50 13.23 5.37
CA VAL A 103 6.38 14.64 4.94
C VAL A 103 5.11 14.78 4.12
N ASN A 104 4.20 15.63 4.61
CA ASN A 104 2.99 16.01 3.87
C ASN A 104 3.27 17.29 3.06
N ILE A 105 3.14 17.21 1.74
CA ILE A 105 3.42 18.30 0.82
C ILE A 105 2.16 18.59 0.01
N ARG A 106 1.70 19.84 0.04
CA ARG A 106 0.59 20.31 -0.79
C ARG A 106 1.15 21.08 -1.98
N ASP A 107 1.35 20.38 -3.09
CA ASP A 107 1.91 20.91 -4.32
C ASP A 107 1.36 20.12 -5.52
N THR A 108 0.49 20.77 -6.29
CA THR A 108 -0.17 20.17 -7.46
C THR A 108 0.82 19.77 -8.55
N LYS A 109 1.90 20.53 -8.75
CA LYS A 109 2.90 20.23 -9.77
C LYS A 109 3.68 18.97 -9.39
N LEU A 110 4.10 18.89 -8.13
CA LEU A 110 4.75 17.68 -7.61
C LEU A 110 3.81 16.47 -7.68
N ALA A 111 2.55 16.64 -7.30
CA ALA A 111 1.54 15.58 -7.37
C ALA A 111 1.36 15.07 -8.81
N GLU A 112 1.30 15.97 -9.81
CA GLU A 112 1.19 15.58 -11.21
C GLU A 112 2.43 14.82 -11.71
N GLU A 113 3.63 15.28 -11.35
CA GLU A 113 4.89 14.61 -11.70
C GLU A 113 4.99 13.20 -11.09
N LEU A 114 4.66 13.05 -9.80
CA LEU A 114 4.65 11.75 -9.13
C LEU A 114 3.53 10.85 -9.66
N ARG A 115 2.38 11.42 -10.03
CA ARG A 115 1.29 10.67 -10.66
C ARG A 115 1.75 10.07 -11.99
N LYS A 116 2.48 10.82 -12.82
CA LYS A 116 3.07 10.29 -14.07
C LYS A 116 4.04 9.13 -13.79
N LYS A 117 4.88 9.26 -12.77
CA LYS A 117 5.77 8.16 -12.33
C LYS A 117 4.99 6.94 -11.86
N PHE A 118 3.97 7.15 -11.02
CA PHE A 118 3.08 6.09 -10.55
C PHE A 118 2.47 5.31 -11.72
N PHE A 119 1.87 5.99 -12.69
CA PHE A 119 1.26 5.32 -13.84
C PHE A 119 2.30 4.64 -14.75
N THR A 120 3.51 5.18 -14.86
CA THR A 120 4.61 4.51 -15.59
C THR A 120 4.95 3.14 -15.00
N ILE A 121 4.90 3.01 -13.67
CA ILE A 121 5.09 1.73 -12.97
C ILE A 121 3.82 0.89 -13.09
N TRP A 122 2.66 1.49 -12.88
CA TRP A 122 1.34 0.85 -12.94
C TRP A 122 1.13 0.04 -14.21
N GLU A 123 1.45 0.61 -15.37
CA GLU A 123 1.26 -0.06 -16.67
C GLU A 123 2.13 -1.32 -16.84
N LYS A 124 3.24 -1.42 -16.11
CA LYS A 124 4.14 -2.58 -16.12
C LYS A 124 3.92 -3.52 -14.93
N ALA A 125 3.11 -3.09 -13.96
CA ALA A 125 2.86 -3.83 -12.73
C ALA A 125 1.91 -5.01 -12.99
N GLU A 126 2.16 -6.11 -12.30
CA GLU A 126 1.33 -7.31 -12.39
C GLU A 126 0.04 -7.08 -11.62
N PRO A 127 -1.15 -7.24 -12.22
CA PRO A 127 -2.40 -7.13 -11.50
C PRO A 127 -2.46 -8.19 -10.40
N TYR A 128 -3.04 -7.83 -9.25
CA TYR A 128 -3.39 -8.84 -8.27
C TYR A 128 -4.51 -9.71 -8.85
N SER A 129 -4.13 -10.93 -9.24
CA SER A 129 -5.05 -12.03 -9.46
C SER A 129 -5.08 -12.83 -8.17
N GLY A 130 -6.04 -12.56 -7.28
CA GLY A 130 -6.20 -13.38 -6.08
C GLY A 130 -6.33 -14.87 -6.43
N ASN A 131 -6.16 -15.74 -5.45
CA ASN A 131 -6.55 -17.12 -5.65
C ASN A 131 -8.08 -17.15 -5.83
N CYS A 132 -8.53 -17.32 -7.08
CA CYS A 132 -9.91 -17.70 -7.34
C CYS A 132 -10.22 -18.93 -6.49
N CYS A 133 -11.20 -18.80 -5.60
CA CYS A 133 -11.94 -19.95 -5.10
C CYS A 133 -12.70 -20.62 -6.25
#